data_AF-A0A7V2RSH6-F1
#
_entry.id   AF-A0A7V2RSH6-F1
#
_cell.length_a   1.000
_cell.length_b   1.000
_cell.length_c   1.000
_cell.angle_alpha   90.00
_cell.angle_beta   90.00
_cell.angle_gamma   90.00
#
_symmetry.space_group_name_H-M   'P 1'
#
loop_
_entity.id
_entity.type
_entity.pdbx_description
1 polymer ?
#
loop_
_entity_poly.entity_id
_entity_poly.type
_entity_poly.pdbx_seq_one_letter_code
_entity_poly.pdbx_strand_id
1 'polypeptide(L)'
;MQAMFEGIRHRLEGGPPIVSRTVTLLAPEGDVARLLADIQDAFPTVEIGSYPFFTFARPGTSVVFRSRDAAACEAASARLEEAARARGIAIGGEEEPEGAGEKR
;
A
#
# COMPACT_ATOMS: atom_id res chain seq x y z
N MET A 1 23.42 0.35 14.59
CA MET A 1 23.19 1.48 13.66
C MET A 1 22.07 1.12 12.68
N GLN A 2 20.88 0.80 13.19
CA GLN A 2 19.64 0.64 12.42
C GLN A 2 18.55 1.32 13.25
N ALA A 3 18.59 2.63 13.20
CA ALA A 3 17.62 3.55 13.76
C ALA A 3 17.45 4.62 12.67
N MET A 4 16.23 5.15 12.52
CA MET A 4 15.76 6.11 11.49
C MET A 4 14.98 5.49 10.32
N PHE A 5 13.87 4.81 10.59
CA PHE A 5 12.66 4.97 9.75
C PHE A 5 11.35 5.05 10.56
N GLU A 6 11.41 5.13 11.90
CA GLU A 6 10.34 5.66 12.75
C GLU A 6 10.57 7.17 12.90
N GLY A 7 9.88 8.02 12.13
CA GLY A 7 10.14 9.46 12.32
C GLY A 7 9.45 10.49 11.46
N ILE A 8 8.58 10.14 10.50
CA ILE A 8 7.84 11.19 9.76
C ILE A 8 6.40 10.74 9.44
N ARG A 9 5.55 10.66 10.46
CA ARG A 9 4.10 10.90 10.25
C ARG A 9 3.51 11.69 11.41
N HIS A 10 4.28 12.68 11.87
CA HIS A 10 3.73 13.74 12.71
C HIS A 10 2.77 14.60 11.88
N ARG A 11 1.51 14.59 12.32
CA ARG A 11 0.55 15.71 12.30
C ARG A 11 0.47 16.52 11.00
N LEU A 12 -0.54 16.19 10.20
CA LEU A 12 -1.28 17.21 9.45
C LEU A 12 -2.70 17.24 10.00
N GLU A 13 -2.81 17.92 11.15
CA GLU A 13 -4.06 18.46 11.66
C GLU A 13 -4.57 19.48 10.61
N GLY A 14 -5.60 19.15 9.83
CA GLY A 14 -6.20 20.13 8.90
C GLY A 14 -6.97 19.65 7.67
N GLY A 15 -7.45 18.41 7.60
CA GLY A 15 -8.28 17.98 6.46
C GLY A 15 -9.02 16.66 6.68
N PRO A 16 -10.00 16.31 5.83
CA PRO A 16 -10.72 15.04 5.92
C PRO A 16 -9.73 13.86 5.98
N PRO A 17 -10.00 12.82 6.78
CA PRO A 17 -9.04 11.76 7.06
C PRO A 17 -8.63 11.07 5.77
N ILE A 18 -7.36 11.18 5.40
CA ILE A 18 -6.80 10.44 4.26
C ILE A 18 -6.56 9.02 4.73
N VAL A 19 -7.29 8.07 4.15
CA VAL A 19 -7.13 6.64 4.40
C VAL A 19 -5.94 6.14 3.59
N SER A 20 -5.07 5.37 4.24
CA SER A 20 -3.95 4.73 3.56
C SER A 20 -3.94 3.23 3.78
N ARG A 21 -3.72 2.46 2.71
CA ARG A 21 -3.56 1.00 2.73
C ARG A 21 -2.22 0.63 2.11
N THR A 22 -1.54 -0.36 2.67
CA THR A 22 -0.24 -0.82 2.18
C THR A 22 -0.33 -2.29 1.84
N VAL A 23 0.14 -2.68 0.65
CA VAL A 23 0.19 -4.06 0.18
C VAL A 23 1.63 -4.36 -0.22
N THR A 24 2.23 -5.38 0.39
CA THR A 24 3.58 -5.81 0.03
C THR A 24 3.52 -6.98 -0.93
N LEU A 25 4.19 -6.88 -2.07
CA LEU A 25 4.27 -7.91 -3.09
C LEU A 25 5.70 -8.47 -3.12
N LEU A 26 5.85 -9.78 -3.09
CA LEU A 26 7.15 -10.45 -3.26
C LEU A 26 7.45 -10.66 -4.75
N ALA A 27 7.44 -9.55 -5.51
CA ALA A 27 7.70 -9.52 -6.94
C ALA A 27 8.59 -8.31 -7.30
N PRO A 28 9.37 -8.43 -8.39
CA PRO A 28 10.15 -7.31 -8.91
C PRO A 28 9.23 -6.20 -9.43
N GLU A 29 9.70 -4.96 -9.37
CA GLU A 29 8.95 -3.76 -9.77
C GLU A 29 8.39 -3.87 -11.19
N GLY A 30 9.15 -4.45 -12.13
CA GLY A 30 8.74 -4.58 -13.53
C GLY A 30 7.45 -5.38 -13.73
N ASP A 31 7.18 -6.38 -12.89
CA ASP A 31 5.95 -7.18 -12.97
C ASP A 31 4.73 -6.44 -12.41
N VAL A 32 4.96 -5.56 -11.43
CA VAL A 32 3.89 -4.82 -10.76
C VAL A 32 3.65 -3.45 -11.37
N ALA A 33 4.62 -2.86 -12.08
CA ALA A 33 4.50 -1.52 -12.64
C ALA A 33 3.31 -1.38 -13.62
N ARG A 34 3.13 -2.35 -14.52
CA ARG A 34 1.96 -2.37 -15.41
C ARG A 34 0.67 -2.51 -14.62
N LEU A 35 0.65 -3.40 -13.65
CA LEU A 35 -0.53 -3.64 -12.82
C LEU A 35 -0.94 -2.38 -12.03
N LEU A 36 0.04 -1.66 -11.49
CA LEU A 36 -0.20 -0.40 -10.78
C LEU A 36 -0.71 0.69 -11.72
N ALA A 37 -0.20 0.76 -12.94
CA ALA A 37 -0.72 1.70 -13.94
C ALA A 37 -2.20 1.42 -14.28
N ASP A 38 -2.56 0.15 -14.47
CA ASP A 38 -3.96 -0.25 -14.75
C ASP A 38 -4.90 0.10 -13.57
N ILE A 39 -4.42 -0.06 -12.34
CA ILE A 39 -5.19 0.29 -11.13
C ILE A 39 -5.28 1.81 -10.98
N GLN A 40 -4.20 2.56 -11.26
CA GLN A 40 -4.20 4.02 -11.19
C GLN A 40 -5.18 4.64 -12.19
N ASP A 41 -5.30 4.05 -13.39
CA ASP A 41 -6.26 4.47 -14.42
C ASP A 41 -7.71 4.19 -13.99
N ALA A 42 -7.95 3.03 -13.36
CA ALA A 42 -9.27 2.68 -12.82
C ALA A 42 -9.67 3.50 -11.59
N PHE A 43 -8.70 3.95 -10.78
CA PHE A 43 -8.91 4.68 -9.54
C PHE A 43 -8.14 6.01 -9.53
N PRO A 44 -8.52 7.00 -10.36
CA PRO A 44 -7.79 8.27 -10.49
C PRO A 44 -7.83 9.14 -9.22
N THR A 45 -8.74 8.83 -8.29
CA THR A 45 -8.86 9.50 -6.98
C THR A 45 -7.99 8.88 -5.89
N VAL A 46 -7.29 7.78 -6.19
CA VAL A 46 -6.39 7.08 -5.29
C VAL A 46 -4.96 7.36 -5.72
N GLU A 47 -4.15 7.87 -4.80
CA GLU A 47 -2.72 8.04 -5.00
C GLU A 47 -2.01 6.71 -4.72
N ILE A 48 -1.27 6.20 -5.70
CA ILE A 48 -0.55 4.93 -5.60
C ILE A 48 0.96 5.21 -5.62
N GLY A 49 1.66 4.78 -4.58
CA GLY A 49 3.13 4.84 -4.48
C GLY A 49 3.74 3.45 -4.39
N SER A 50 4.73 3.14 -5.25
CA SER A 50 5.48 1.88 -5.20
C SER A 50 6.90 2.10 -4.66
N TYR A 51 7.27 1.27 -3.69
CA TYR A 51 8.57 1.27 -3.02
C TYR A 51 9.23 -0.11 -3.18
N PRO A 52 10.05 -0.31 -4.21
CA PRO A 52 10.80 -1.56 -4.38
C PRO A 52 11.82 -1.73 -3.25
N PHE A 53 11.94 -2.95 -2.72
CA PHE A 53 12.91 -3.31 -1.72
C PHE A 53 13.56 -4.66 -2.05
N PHE A 54 14.82 -4.81 -1.66
CA PHE A 54 15.56 -6.05 -1.85
C PHE A 54 15.74 -6.72 -0.49
N THR A 55 15.14 -7.90 -0.30
CA THR A 55 15.48 -8.76 0.84
C THR A 55 16.57 -9.74 0.44
N PHE A 56 17.31 -10.26 1.42
CA PHE A 56 18.39 -11.23 1.23
C PHE A 56 18.01 -12.48 0.43
N ALA A 57 16.71 -12.78 0.29
CA ALA A 57 16.21 -13.94 -0.45
C ALA A 57 15.56 -13.58 -1.79
N ARG A 58 14.80 -12.47 -1.89
CA ARG A 58 14.01 -12.12 -3.08
C ARG A 58 13.74 -10.59 -3.21
N PRO A 59 13.61 -10.06 -4.44
CA PRO A 59 13.08 -8.71 -4.65
C PRO A 59 11.59 -8.65 -4.27
N GLY A 60 11.18 -7.55 -3.65
CA GLY A 60 9.79 -7.25 -3.32
C GLY A 60 9.47 -5.78 -3.59
N THR A 61 8.19 -5.44 -3.57
CA THR A 61 7.68 -4.08 -3.77
C THR A 61 6.55 -3.80 -2.80
N SER A 62 6.68 -2.76 -1.98
CA SER A 62 5.62 -2.28 -1.10
C SER A 62 4.83 -1.19 -1.83
N VAL A 63 3.53 -1.39 -1.96
CA VAL A 63 2.62 -0.47 -2.63
C VAL A 63 1.75 0.20 -1.59
N VAL A 64 1.74 1.52 -1.58
CA VAL A 64 0.94 2.34 -0.67
C VAL A 64 -0.14 3.04 -1.47
N PHE A 65 -1.39 2.83 -1.08
CA PHE A 65 -2.58 3.49 -1.58
C PHE A 65 -2.98 4.58 -0.60
N ARG A 66 -3.30 5.78 -1.08
CA ARG A 66 -3.82 6.88 -0.26
C ARG A 66 -5.00 7.52 -0.97
N SER A 67 -6.11 7.69 -0.26
CA SER A 67 -7.26 8.44 -0.79
C SER A 67 -8.07 9.07 0.32
N ARG A 68 -8.89 10.06 -0.05
CA ARG A 68 -9.94 10.61 0.83
C ARG A 68 -11.18 9.73 0.83
N ASP A 69 -11.33 8.86 -0.17
CA ASP A 69 -12.42 7.89 -0.25
C ASP A 69 -11.91 6.53 0.26
N ALA A 70 -12.42 6.14 1.43
CA ALA A 70 -12.08 4.86 2.04
C ALA A 70 -12.50 3.68 1.16
N ALA A 71 -13.65 3.75 0.49
CA ALA A 71 -14.14 2.67 -0.37
C ALA A 71 -13.31 2.53 -1.64
N ALA A 72 -12.89 3.65 -2.24
CA ALA A 72 -11.98 3.63 -3.38
C ALA A 72 -10.59 3.09 -3.00
N CYS A 73 -10.07 3.45 -1.83
CA CYS A 73 -8.79 2.97 -1.32
C CYS A 73 -8.82 1.45 -1.08
N GLU A 74 -9.87 0.95 -0.42
CA GLU A 74 -10.13 -0.49 -0.20
C GLU A 74 -10.26 -1.24 -1.53
N ALA A 75 -11.05 -0.73 -2.47
CA ALA A 75 -11.26 -1.36 -3.76
C ALA A 75 -9.97 -1.42 -4.59
N ALA A 76 -9.15 -0.36 -4.58
CA ALA A 76 -7.87 -0.34 -5.26
C ALA A 76 -6.86 -1.34 -4.66
N SER A 77 -6.76 -1.41 -3.33
CA SER A 77 -5.88 -2.39 -2.67
C SER A 77 -6.35 -3.83 -2.92
N ALA A 78 -7.65 -4.10 -2.79
CA ALA A 78 -8.21 -5.43 -3.06
C ALA A 78 -7.98 -5.86 -4.51
N ARG A 79 -8.10 -4.93 -5.46
CA ARG A 79 -7.83 -5.18 -6.88
C ARG A 79 -6.38 -5.55 -7.14
N LEU A 80 -5.43 -4.91 -6.45
CA LEU A 80 -4.01 -5.25 -6.52
C LEU A 80 -3.77 -6.68 -6.00
N GLU A 81 -4.34 -7.01 -4.86
CA GLU A 81 -4.18 -8.35 -4.28
C GLU A 81 -4.79 -9.44 -5.16
N GLU A 82 -5.97 -9.21 -5.72
CA GLU A 82 -6.61 -10.15 -6.65
C GLU A 82 -5.74 -10.36 -7.90
N ALA A 83 -5.23 -9.28 -8.48
CA ALA A 83 -4.38 -9.36 -9.64
C ALA A 83 -3.01 -10.01 -9.34
N ALA A 84 -2.47 -9.79 -8.14
CA ALA A 84 -1.28 -10.47 -7.65
C ALA A 84 -1.53 -11.98 -7.50
N ARG A 85 -2.65 -12.38 -6.87
CA ARG A 85 -3.07 -13.79 -6.74
C ARG A 85 -3.28 -14.45 -8.10
N ALA A 86 -3.94 -13.77 -9.05
CA ALA A 86 -4.16 -14.27 -10.41
C ALA A 86 -2.84 -14.51 -11.17
N ARG A 87 -1.78 -13.76 -10.85
CA ARG A 87 -0.43 -13.94 -11.39
C ARG A 87 0.45 -14.89 -10.59
N GLY A 88 -0.03 -15.42 -9.45
CA GLY A 88 0.75 -16.27 -8.55
C GLY A 88 1.82 -15.51 -7.74
N ILE A 89 1.68 -14.18 -7.62
CA ILE A 89 2.58 -13.35 -6.81
C ILE A 89 2.23 -13.51 -5.34
N ALA A 90 3.23 -13.82 -4.51
CA ALA A 90 3.05 -13.90 -3.07
C ALA A 90 2.89 -12.50 -2.46
N ILE A 91 1.88 -12.32 -1.63
CA ILE A 91 1.56 -11.07 -0.94
C ILE A 91 2.08 -11.19 0.49
N GLY A 92 2.98 -10.29 0.89
CA GLY A 92 3.44 -10.13 2.26
C GLY A 92 2.44 -9.28 3.02
N GLY A 93 1.48 -9.91 3.69
CA GLY A 93 0.57 -9.20 4.57
C GLY A 93 1.29 -8.84 5.87
N GLU A 94 1.31 -7.56 6.21
CA GLU A 94 1.05 -7.18 7.60
C GLU A 94 -0.06 -6.14 7.52
N GLU A 95 -1.29 -6.63 7.66
CA GLU A 95 -2.37 -5.80 8.15
C GLU A 95 -1.94 -5.32 9.53
N GLU A 96 -1.68 -4.02 9.68
CA GLU A 96 -1.88 -3.38 10.97
C GLU A 96 -3.35 -2.93 10.99
N PRO A 97 -4.25 -3.65 11.69
CA PRO A 97 -5.54 -3.11 12.02
C PRO A 97 -5.36 -2.17 13.21
N GLU A 98 -5.38 -0.87 13.00
CA GLU A 98 -5.62 0.06 14.11
C GLU A 98 -6.78 1.01 13.79
N GLY A 99 -7.97 0.43 13.82
CA GLY A 99 -9.09 1.09 14.48
C GLY A 99 -9.39 0.35 15.78
N ALA A 100 -8.94 0.86 16.93
CA ALA A 100 -9.56 0.66 18.25
C ALA A 100 -8.74 1.35 19.34
N GLY A 101 -9.32 2.32 20.05
CA GLY A 101 -8.63 2.91 21.19
C GLY A 101 -9.33 4.08 21.88
N GLU A 102 -10.63 3.94 22.09
CA GLU A 102 -11.46 4.86 22.85
C GLU A 102 -11.11 4.90 24.37
N LYS A 103 -11.49 6.01 25.05
CA LYS A 103 -11.68 6.21 26.52
C LYS A 103 -10.36 6.34 27.33
N ARG A 104 -10.11 7.38 28.13
CA ARG A 104 -10.94 8.32 28.91
C ARG A 104 -10.24 9.67 29.08
#